data_AF-A0A2J8ND07-F1
#
_entry.id   AF-A0A2J8ND07-F1
#
_cell.length_a   1.000
_cell.length_b   1.000
_cell.length_c   1.000
_cell.angle_alpha   90.00
_cell.angle_beta   90.00
_cell.angle_gamma   90.00
#
_symmetry.space_group_name_H-M   'P 1'
#
loop_
_entity.id
_entity.type
_entity.pdbx_description
1 polymer ?
#
loop_
_entity_poly.entity_id
_entity_poly.type
_entity_poly.pdbx_seq_one_letter_code
_entity_poly.pdbx_strand_id
1 'polypeptide(L)' 'IVIPDVTASDSGLYRCHLQASAGENETFVMRLTVAEG' A
#
# COMPACT_ATOMS: atom_id res chain seq x y z
N ILE A 1 -7.30 2.10 2.97
CA ILE A 1 -6.69 1.98 4.31
C ILE A 1 -6.07 3.32 4.67
N VAL A 2 -6.05 3.67 5.95
CA VAL A 2 -5.38 4.87 6.48
C VAL A 2 -4.36 4.42 7.50
N ILE A 3 -3.15 4.96 7.45
CA ILE A 3 -2.09 4.75 8.44
C ILE A 3 -1.94 6.09 9.19
N PRO A 4 -2.55 6.26 10.37
CA PRO A 4 -2.36 7.46 11.17
C PRO A 4 -0.93 7.51 11.74
N ASP A 5 -0.45 8.71 12.07
CA ASP A 5 0.84 8.93 12.75
C ASP A 5 2.04 8.25 12.05
N VAL A 6 2.09 8.38 10.72
CA VAL A 6 3.11 7.75 9.88
C VAL A 6 4.54 8.17 10.27
N THR A 7 5.44 7.21 10.29
CA THR A 7 6.87 7.40 10.62
C THR A 7 7.76 6.96 9.45
N ALA A 8 9.06 7.28 9.52
CA ALA A 8 10.02 6.89 8.49
C ALA A 8 10.08 5.37 8.25
N SER A 9 9.86 4.56 9.29
CA SER A 9 9.85 3.09 9.21
C SER A 9 8.65 2.52 8.45
N ASP A 10 7.59 3.32 8.24
CA ASP A 10 6.46 2.94 7.39
C ASP A 10 6.79 3.07 5.89
N SER A 11 7.92 3.70 5.52
CA SER A 11 8.34 3.78 4.12
C SER A 11 8.53 2.38 3.52
N GLY A 12 7.95 2.14 2.34
CA GLY A 12 7.96 0.81 1.76
C GLY A 12 7.04 0.64 0.55
N LEU A 13 6.92 -0.60 0.09
CA LEU A 13 5.95 -0.97 -0.94
C LEU A 13 4.68 -1.51 -0.28
N TYR A 14 3.55 -0.92 -0.62
CA TYR A 14 2.21 -1.37 -0.22
C TYR A 14 1.54 -2.00 -1.43
N ARG A 15 0.90 -3.15 -1.22
CA ARG A 15 0.24 -3.91 -2.28
C ARG A 15 -1.22 -4.16 -1.94
N CYS A 16 -2.12 -3.76 -2.82
CA CYS A 16 -3.52 -4.12 -2.78
C CYS A 16 -3.77 -5.28 -3.75
N HIS A 17 -4.45 -6.32 -3.27
CA HIS A 17 -4.92 -7.43 -4.07
C HIS A 17 -6.44 -7.36 -4.16
N LEU A 18 -6.96 -7.34 -5.39
CA LEU A 18 -8.39 -7.44 -5.65
C LEU A 18 -8.64 -8.81 -6.29
N GLN A 19 -9.60 -9.53 -5.72
CA GLN A 19 -10.08 -10.79 -6.24
C GLN A 19 -11.57 -10.62 -6.56
N ALA A 20 -11.90 -10.65 -7.85
CA ALA A 20 -13.28 -10.61 -8.31
C ALA A 20 -13.92 -12.00 -8.25
N SER A 21 -15.23 -12.06 -8.06
CA SER A 21 -15.97 -13.32 -8.01
C SER A 21 -15.96 -14.08 -9.34
N ALA A 22 -15.77 -13.39 -10.46
CA ALA A 22 -15.61 -13.99 -11.79
C ALA A 22 -14.18 -14.50 -12.07
N GLY A 23 -13.27 -14.39 -11.10
CA GLY A 23 -11.93 -14.97 -11.14
C GLY A 23 -10.85 -14.03 -11.67
N GLU A 24 -11.18 -12.80 -12.07
CA GLU A 24 -10.14 -11.81 -12.35
C GLU A 24 -9.42 -11.39 -11.06
N ASN A 25 -8.09 -11.40 -11.10
CA ASN A 25 -7.25 -10.89 -10.04
C ASN A 25 -6.51 -9.65 -10.52
N GLU A 26 -6.62 -8.56 -9.77
CA GLU A 26 -5.85 -7.35 -10.02
C GLU A 26 -4.91 -7.05 -8.86
N THR A 27 -3.74 -6.48 -9.16
CA THR A 27 -2.75 -6.10 -8.16
C THR A 27 -2.30 -4.67 -8.39
N PHE A 28 -2.39 -3.85 -7.35
CA PHE A 28 -1.93 -2.46 -7.35
C PHE A 28 -0.80 -2.32 -6.34
N VAL A 29 0.36 -1.80 -6.78
CA VAL A 29 1.51 -1.55 -5.91
C VAL A 29 1.75 -0.04 -5.81
N MET A 30 1.90 0.46 -4.59
CA MET A 30 2.22 1.84 -4.29
C MET A 30 3.52 1.90 -3.48
N ARG A 31 4.40 2.84 -3.80
CA ARG A 31 5.58 3.16 -2.99
C ARG A 31 5.25 4.31 -2.06
N LEU A 32 5.43 4.11 -0.76
CA LEU A 32 5.40 5.17 0.24
C LEU A 32 6.85 5.54 0.59
N THR A 33 7.15 6.84 0.54
CA THR A 33 8.40 7.41 1.05
C THR A 33 8.01 8.52 2.02
N VAL A 34 8.42 8.39 3.28
CA VAL A 34 8.21 9.40 4.32
C VAL A 34 9.52 10.14 4.54
N ALA A 35 9.49 11.46 4.47
CA ALA A 35 10.66 12.28 4.76
C ALA A 35 10.81 12.47 6.28
N GLU A 36 12.04 12.39 6.78
CA GLU A 36 12.37 12.81 8.13
C GLU A 36 12.50 14.34 8.17
N GLY A 37 11.90 14.95 9.20
CA GLY A 37 11.94 16.40 9.44
C GLY A 37 13.16 16.83 10.24
#